data_AF-A0A7S2I7E4-F1
#
_entry.id   AF-A0A7S2I7E4-F1
#
_cell.length_a   1.000
_cell.length_b   1.000
_cell.length_c   1.000
_cell.angle_alpha   90.00
_cell.angle_beta   90.00
_cell.angle_gamma   90.00
#
_symmetry.space_group_name_H-M   'P 1'
#
loop_
_entity.id
_entity.type
_entity.pdbx_description
1 polymer ?
#
loop_
_entity_poly.entity_id
_entity_poly.type
_entity_poly.pdbx_seq_one_letter_code
_entity_poly.pdbx_strand_id
1 'polypeptide(L)'
;AMGVQSIVHGPQAAIIVGDLKLIVACYWRSTRQLGGAQLYNLTADLKEEHDLAADRPDDVERLAARLAFWEAQSVEPYEKDALDTSCGEGKPHGMPPAWSPWC
;
A
#
# COMPACT_ATOMS: atom_id res chain seq x y z
N ALA A 1 -7.39 26.26 -11.09
CA ALA A 1 -6.13 25.75 -10.52
C ALA A 1 -6.32 24.26 -10.29
N MET A 2 -5.64 23.42 -11.07
CA MET A 2 -5.67 21.96 -10.87
C MET A 2 -4.72 21.65 -9.72
N GLY A 3 -5.28 21.26 -8.58
CA GLY A 3 -4.52 20.90 -7.39
C GLY A 3 -3.67 19.67 -7.70
N VAL A 4 -2.36 19.82 -7.59
CA VAL A 4 -1.42 18.70 -7.62
C VAL A 4 -1.75 17.85 -6.40
N GLN A 5 -2.31 16.66 -6.61
CA GLN A 5 -2.44 15.66 -5.56
C GLN A 5 -1.03 15.30 -5.10
N SER A 6 -0.62 15.91 -3.99
CA SER A 6 0.62 15.57 -3.30
C SER A 6 0.54 14.10 -2.94
N ILE A 7 1.45 13.30 -3.50
CA ILE A 7 1.74 11.96 -3.01
C ILE A 7 2.20 12.15 -1.57
N VAL A 8 1.29 11.87 -0.64
CA VAL A 8 1.47 12.08 0.79
C VAL A 8 2.65 11.22 1.27
N HIS A 9 3.63 11.84 1.93
CA HIS A 9 4.89 11.21 2.41
C HIS A 9 4.68 10.26 3.62
N GLY A 10 3.76 9.31 3.54
CA GLY A 10 3.56 8.29 4.55
C GLY A 10 3.20 6.94 3.93
N PRO A 11 3.46 5.81 4.62
CA PRO A 11 3.01 4.51 4.13
C PRO A 11 1.50 4.54 3.88
N GLN A 12 1.12 4.24 2.64
CA GLN A 12 -0.27 4.09 2.24
C GLN A 12 -0.67 2.63 2.40
N ALA A 13 -1.89 2.41 2.87
CA ALA A 13 -2.50 1.09 2.87
C ALA A 13 -3.85 1.18 2.15
N ALA A 14 -4.26 0.08 1.53
CA ALA A 14 -5.55 -0.01 0.87
C ALA A 14 -6.18 -1.37 1.12
N ILE A 15 -7.50 -1.41 1.16
CA ILE A 15 -8.28 -2.64 1.24
C ILE A 15 -9.50 -2.54 0.32
N ILE A 16 -9.80 -3.63 -0.38
CA ILE A 16 -11.03 -3.78 -1.17
C ILE A 16 -11.88 -4.88 -0.53
N VAL A 17 -13.14 -4.59 -0.25
CA VAL A 17 -14.12 -5.56 0.26
C VAL A 17 -15.45 -5.36 -0.45
N GLY A 18 -15.85 -6.33 -1.27
CA GLY A 18 -17.01 -6.19 -2.15
C GLY A 18 -16.77 -5.05 -3.14
N ASP A 19 -17.73 -4.14 -3.24
CA ASP A 19 -17.66 -2.99 -4.15
C ASP A 19 -16.83 -1.82 -3.59
N LEU A 20 -16.41 -1.86 -2.33
CA LEU A 20 -15.75 -0.72 -1.69
C LEU A 20 -14.23 -0.86 -1.65
N LYS A 21 -13.54 0.20 -2.00
CA LYS A 21 -12.10 0.39 -1.80
C LYS A 21 -11.85 1.51 -0.81
N LEU A 22 -11.13 1.23 0.26
CA LEU A 22 -10.59 2.21 1.17
C LEU A 22 -9.10 2.41 0.90
N ILE A 23 -8.66 3.65 0.79
CA ILE A 23 -7.25 4.05 0.79
C ILE A 23 -7.02 4.90 2.04
N VAL A 24 -5.98 4.61 2.81
CA VAL A 24 -5.61 5.38 3.99
C VAL A 24 -4.20 5.93 3.89
N ALA A 25 -4.04 7.18 4.30
CA ALA A 25 -2.76 7.87 4.39
C ALA A 25 -2.14 7.72 5.79
N CYS A 26 -0.80 7.77 5.86
CA CYS A 26 -0.03 7.72 7.11
C CYS A 26 -0.30 6.47 7.94
N TYR A 27 -0.49 5.30 7.32
CA TYR A 27 -0.70 4.04 8.03
C TYR A 27 0.61 3.50 8.61
N TRP A 28 1.07 4.13 9.69
CA TRP A 28 2.25 3.69 10.42
C TRP A 28 1.90 2.46 11.25
N ARG A 29 2.57 1.34 10.98
CA ARG A 29 2.32 0.04 11.64
C ARG A 29 2.40 0.13 13.18
N SER A 30 3.26 1.00 13.70
CA SER A 30 3.49 1.19 15.13
C SER A 30 2.39 1.98 15.84
N THR A 31 1.81 3.01 15.21
CA THR A 31 0.80 3.87 15.85
C THR A 31 -0.63 3.57 15.40
N ARG A 32 -0.79 2.90 14.24
CA ARG A 32 -2.07 2.59 13.59
C ARG A 32 -2.99 3.82 13.42
N GLN A 33 -2.42 5.02 13.49
CA GLN A 33 -3.16 6.26 13.28
C GLN A 33 -3.37 6.48 11.79
N LEU A 34 -4.57 6.93 11.42
CA LEU A 34 -4.90 7.29 10.05
C LEU A 34 -4.74 8.80 9.89
N GLY A 35 -3.88 9.24 8.97
CA GLY A 35 -3.72 10.65 8.63
C GLY A 35 -4.81 11.17 7.68
N GLY A 36 -5.53 10.24 7.04
CA GLY A 36 -6.63 10.53 6.12
C GLY A 36 -7.17 9.23 5.52
N ALA A 37 -8.39 9.28 5.02
CA ALA A 37 -9.06 8.16 4.38
C ALA A 37 -9.80 8.65 3.12
N GLN A 38 -9.77 7.84 2.07
CA GLN A 38 -10.53 8.02 0.84
C GLN A 38 -11.31 6.73 0.58
N LEU A 39 -12.59 6.84 0.26
CA LEU A 39 -13.47 5.69 0.06
C LEU A 39 -14.14 5.77 -1.31
N TYR A 40 -14.04 4.69 -2.07
CA TYR A 40 -14.63 4.61 -3.41
C TYR A 40 -15.54 3.40 -3.54
N ASN A 41 -16.63 3.54 -4.29
CA ASN A 41 -17.45 2.42 -4.74
C ASN A 41 -17.04 2.04 -6.16
N LEU A 42 -16.25 0.98 -6.31
CA LEU A 42 -15.68 0.56 -7.59
C LEU A 42 -16.74 0.12 -8.60
N THR A 43 -17.91 -0.35 -8.16
CA THR A 43 -18.98 -0.76 -9.08
C THR A 43 -19.72 0.45 -9.65
N ALA A 44 -19.90 1.51 -8.87
CA ALA A 44 -20.54 2.75 -9.32
C ALA A 44 -19.55 3.78 -9.91
N ASP A 45 -18.28 3.70 -9.52
CA ASP A 45 -17.22 4.67 -9.82
C ASP A 45 -15.86 3.96 -10.01
N LEU A 46 -15.72 3.30 -11.16
CA LEU A 46 -14.50 2.59 -11.54
C LEU A 46 -13.26 3.48 -11.67
N LYS A 47 -13.45 4.79 -11.84
CA LYS A 47 -12.36 5.76 -12.03
C LYS A 47 -11.95 6.44 -10.74
N GLU A 48 -12.64 6.16 -9.63
CA GLU A 48 -12.31 6.71 -8.31
C GLU A 48 -12.39 8.25 -8.30
N GLU A 49 -13.37 8.80 -9.04
CA GLU A 49 -13.57 10.24 -9.20
C GLU A 49 -14.32 10.87 -8.00
N HIS A 50 -15.08 10.07 -7.24
CA HIS A 50 -15.95 10.52 -6.16
C HIS A 50 -15.55 9.88 -4.82
N ASP A 51 -14.86 10.64 -3.99
CA ASP A 51 -14.52 10.23 -2.63
C ASP A 51 -15.75 10.29 -1.70
N LEU A 52 -16.12 9.13 -1.16
CA LEU A 52 -17.28 8.91 -0.29
C LEU A 52 -16.92 8.91 1.20
N ALA A 53 -15.66 9.18 1.57
CA ALA A 53 -15.21 9.00 2.96
C ALA A 53 -15.98 9.86 3.96
N ALA A 54 -16.34 11.09 3.59
CA ALA A 54 -17.14 11.99 4.42
C ALA A 54 -18.63 11.58 4.48
N ASP A 55 -19.15 11.00 3.40
CA ASP A 55 -20.56 10.63 3.27
C ASP A 55 -20.88 9.25 3.88
N ARG A 56 -19.86 8.40 4.03
CA ARG A 56 -20.00 7.01 4.52
C ARG A 56 -18.98 6.68 5.63
N PRO A 57 -18.99 7.41 6.77
CA PRO A 57 -18.01 7.23 7.83
C PRO A 57 -18.03 5.82 8.44
N ASP A 58 -19.19 5.17 8.54
CA ASP A 58 -19.31 3.81 9.08
C ASP A 58 -18.57 2.77 8.21
N ASP A 59 -18.59 2.95 6.88
CA ASP A 59 -17.85 2.08 5.97
C ASP A 59 -16.34 2.31 6.06
N VAL A 60 -15.92 3.56 6.26
CA VAL A 60 -14.53 3.91 6.53
C VAL A 60 -14.06 3.21 7.81
N GLU A 61 -14.81 3.32 8.91
CA GLU A 61 -14.45 2.69 10.18
C GLU A 61 -14.39 1.16 10.06
N ARG A 62 -15.39 0.55 9.41
CA ARG A 62 -15.44 -0.90 9.20
C ARG A 62 -14.25 -1.42 8.39
N LEU A 63 -13.89 -0.74 7.30
CA LEU A 63 -12.78 -1.12 6.45
C LEU A 63 -11.43 -0.83 7.12
N ALA A 64 -11.32 0.27 7.87
CA ALA A 64 -10.14 0.58 8.68
C ALA A 64 -9.89 -0.48 9.76
N ALA A 65 -10.95 -0.94 10.45
CA ALA A 65 -10.84 -2.02 11.43
C ALA A 65 -10.37 -3.34 10.79
N ARG A 66 -10.84 -3.64 9.57
CA ARG A 66 -10.39 -4.81 8.80
C ARG A 66 -8.92 -4.70 8.40
N LEU A 67 -8.47 -3.51 8.03
CA LEU A 67 -7.08 -3.23 7.69
C LEU A 67 -6.17 -3.36 8.92
N ALA A 68 -6.62 -2.87 10.08
CA ALA A 68 -5.94 -3.05 11.37
C ALA A 68 -5.83 -4.53 11.78
N PHE A 69 -6.86 -5.34 11.52
CA PHE A 69 -6.84 -6.79 11.75
C PHE A 69 -5.75 -7.48 10.92
N TRP A 70 -5.62 -7.12 9.64
CA TRP A 70 -4.59 -7.71 8.78
C TRP A 70 -3.18 -7.26 9.17
N GLU A 71 -3.01 -5.99 9.50
CA GLU A 71 -1.72 -5.49 9.96
C GLU A 71 -1.25 -6.17 11.25
N ALA A 72 -2.15 -6.47 12.17
CA ALA A 72 -1.81 -7.21 13.39
C ALA A 72 -1.29 -8.64 13.12
N GLN A 73 -1.48 -9.18 11.91
CA GLN A 73 -0.99 -10.48 11.48
C GLN A 73 0.21 -10.37 10.53
N SER A 74 0.54 -9.17 10.08
CA SER A 74 1.68 -8.94 9.21
C SER A 74 2.98 -9.19 9.95
N VAL A 75 3.96 -9.75 9.23
CA VAL A 75 5.35 -9.72 9.68
C VAL A 75 5.98 -8.37 9.39
N GLU A 76 7.05 -8.03 10.12
CA GLU A 76 7.85 -6.85 9.82
C GLU A 76 8.42 -6.95 8.40
N PRO A 77 8.38 -5.87 7.60
CA PRO A 77 9.07 -5.83 6.32
C PRO A 77 10.55 -6.12 6.51
N TYR A 78 11.11 -6.92 5.61
CA TYR A 78 12.54 -7.20 5.65
C TYR A 78 13.36 -5.92 5.45
N GLU A 79 14.24 -5.60 6.39
CA GLU A 79 15.12 -4.44 6.29
C GLU A 79 16.39 -4.76 5.49
N LYS A 80 16.70 -3.86 4.54
CA LYS A 80 17.77 -4.03 3.56
C LYS A 80 19.16 -4.17 4.17
N ASP A 81 19.37 -3.68 5.39
CA ASP A 81 20.68 -3.71 6.06
C ASP A 81 21.16 -5.15 6.36
N ALA A 82 20.28 -6.14 6.23
CA ALA A 82 20.62 -7.56 6.29
C ALA A 82 20.91 -8.19 4.90
N LEU A 83 20.80 -7.45 3.79
CA LEU A 83 21.19 -7.98 2.47
C LEU A 83 22.71 -8.09 2.38
N ASP A 84 23.17 -9.27 1.94
CA ASP A 84 24.53 -9.42 1.47
C ASP A 84 24.73 -8.57 0.20
N THR A 85 25.47 -7.47 0.35
CA THR A 85 25.84 -6.56 -0.74
C THR A 85 27.21 -6.86 -1.31
N SER A 86 27.86 -7.95 -0.89
CA SER A 86 29.17 -8.34 -1.39
C SER A 86 29.14 -8.78 -2.85
N CYS A 87 27.98 -9.28 -3.33
CA CYS A 87 27.74 -9.45 -4.75
C CYS A 87 27.45 -8.10 -5.41
N GLY A 88 28.24 -7.74 -6.42
CA GLY A 88 27.91 -6.63 -7.32
C GLY A 88 26.63 -6.90 -8.10
N GLU A 89 26.12 -5.89 -8.81
CA GLU A 89 25.03 -6.08 -9.78
C GLU A 89 25.39 -7.25 -10.71
N GLY A 90 24.54 -8.27 -10.75
CA GLY A 90 24.74 -9.42 -11.62
C GLY A 90 24.88 -8.97 -13.08
N LYS A 91 25.65 -9.70 -13.87
CA LYS A 91 25.65 -9.56 -15.33
C LYS A 91 25.34 -10.93 -15.93
N PRO A 92 24.44 -11.01 -16.93
CA PRO A 92 24.16 -12.28 -17.59
C PRO A 92 25.42 -12.78 -18.30
N HIS A 93 25.69 -14.08 -18.20
CA HIS A 93 26.87 -14.72 -18.78
C HIS A 93 26.52 -16.07 -19.42
N GLY A 94 27.39 -16.60 -20.28
CA GLY A 94 27.19 -17.89 -20.97
C GLY A 94 26.38 -17.83 -22.28
N MET A 95 26.14 -19.00 -22.87
CA MET A 95 25.25 -19.21 -24.03
C MET A 95 24.37 -20.46 -23.79
N PRO A 96 23.07 -20.30 -23.53
CA PRO A 96 22.32 -19.05 -23.47
C PRO A 96 22.71 -18.17 -22.27
N PRO A 97 22.51 -16.84 -22.33
CA PRO A 97 22.82 -15.95 -21.21
C PRO A 97 21.98 -16.29 -19.98
N ALA A 98 22.63 -16.44 -18.83
CA ALA A 98 21.99 -16.72 -17.53
C ALA A 98 22.51 -15.77 -16.43
N TRP A 99 21.65 -15.47 -15.47
CA TRP A 99 22.00 -14.73 -14.25
C TRP A 99 22.39 -15.73 -13.17
N SER A 100 23.48 -15.49 -12.46
CA SER A 100 23.84 -16.32 -11.31
C SER A 100 22.88 -16.06 -10.14
N PRO A 101 22.55 -17.06 -9.31
CA PRO A 101 21.62 -16.86 -8.20
C PRO A 101 22.22 -16.21 -6.95
N TRP A 102 23.55 -16.14 -6.81
CA TRP A 102 24.25 -15.54 -5.66
C TRP A 102 25.59 -14.90 -6.08
N CYS A 103 25.54 -14.18 -7.21
CA CYS A 103 26.66 -13.86 -8.11
C CYS A 103 27.30 -15.08 -8.82
#